data_AF-A0A951CHT6-F1
#
_entry.id   AF-A0A951CHT6-F1
#
_cell.length_a   1.000
_cell.length_b   1.000
_cell.length_c   1.000
_cell.angle_alpha   90.00
_cell.angle_beta   90.00
_cell.angle_gamma   90.00
#
_symmetry.space_group_name_H-M   'P 1'
#
loop_
_entity.id
_entity.type
_entity.pdbx_description
1 polymer ?
#
loop_
_entity_poly.entity_id
_entity_poly.type
_entity_poly.pdbx_seq_one_letter_code
_entity_poly.pdbx_strand_id
1 'polypeptide(L)'
;MHRRKHILRGLDEDIREHLQREMEDNIARGMAPEEARFAALRKFGNVTLLKEETRAVWSITWLEQLLQDVRFGLRMLWKSRELTVAAVLAIALAIGVNVGIFSVLNGIALRLLPVHGAEQVVSVSQIFHGHFTRNTHNETSMFSYSEYLEYKNQSHVFSGLVAYEPFVEATLGGGNAQEVLGTVASCNYFEILSEHPAQGRGFLDSDCTASGTTAVVVVSDDLWRSRFAADPSLIGRPIMLNRLPYTVIGIARTGFEGTEPIASSFWIPLTMQKAIEPGQDRLADENMSWLAL
;
A
#
# COMPACT_ATOMS: atom_id res chain seq x y z
N MET A 1 -21.40 28.84 9.28
CA MET A 1 -21.73 28.86 7.84
C MET A 1 -23.17 29.30 7.52
N HIS A 2 -24.17 28.94 8.35
CA HIS A 2 -25.59 29.35 8.15
C HIS A 2 -25.84 30.86 8.21
N ARG A 3 -25.19 31.58 9.14
CA ARG A 3 -25.35 33.04 9.30
C ARG A 3 -24.91 33.86 8.07
N ARG A 4 -23.87 33.40 7.33
CA ARG A 4 -23.35 34.05 6.12
C ARG A 4 -24.34 33.99 4.95
N LYS A 5 -24.94 32.82 4.69
CA LYS A 5 -25.94 32.67 3.63
C LYS A 5 -27.19 33.50 3.93
N HIS A 6 -27.57 33.58 5.21
CA HIS A 6 -28.75 34.34 5.62
C HIS A 6 -28.58 35.84 5.43
N ILE A 7 -27.40 36.39 5.76
CA ILE A 7 -27.18 37.83 5.64
C ILE A 7 -26.88 38.25 4.19
N LEU A 8 -26.17 37.43 3.40
CA LEU A 8 -25.98 37.72 1.97
C LEU A 8 -27.30 37.65 1.19
N ARG A 9 -28.20 36.72 1.56
CA ARG A 9 -29.57 36.68 1.02
C ARG A 9 -30.39 37.89 1.45
N GLY A 10 -30.27 38.31 2.71
CA GLY A 10 -30.91 39.54 3.21
C GLY A 10 -30.46 40.78 2.42
N LEU A 11 -29.17 40.93 2.16
CA LEU A 11 -28.66 42.07 1.38
C LEU A 11 -29.18 42.08 -0.07
N ASP A 12 -29.28 40.91 -0.71
CA ASP A 12 -29.85 40.80 -2.06
C ASP A 12 -31.34 41.15 -2.09
N GLU A 13 -32.06 40.80 -1.03
CA GLU A 13 -33.48 41.08 -0.84
C GLU A 13 -33.74 42.56 -0.55
N ASP A 14 -32.97 43.16 0.37
CA ASP A 14 -33.03 44.58 0.73
C ASP A 14 -32.75 45.48 -0.48
N ILE A 15 -31.75 45.13 -1.30
CA ILE A 15 -31.42 45.87 -2.53
C ILE A 15 -32.57 45.79 -3.53
N ARG A 16 -33.17 44.61 -3.69
CA ARG A 16 -34.31 44.42 -4.62
C ARG A 16 -35.51 45.22 -4.15
N GLU A 17 -35.82 45.17 -2.86
CA GLU A 17 -36.95 45.88 -2.28
C GLU A 17 -36.78 47.39 -2.42
N HIS A 18 -35.58 47.92 -2.17
CA HIS A 18 -35.29 49.34 -2.34
C HIS A 18 -35.43 49.80 -3.80
N LEU A 19 -34.89 49.03 -4.75
CA LEU A 19 -35.03 49.34 -6.18
C LEU A 19 -36.50 49.30 -6.63
N GLN A 20 -37.29 48.37 -6.09
CA GLN A 20 -38.69 48.23 -6.44
C GLN A 20 -39.54 49.39 -5.91
N ARG A 21 -39.33 49.83 -4.66
CA ARG A 21 -40.00 51.03 -4.13
C ARG A 21 -39.67 52.28 -4.93
N GLU A 22 -38.40 52.48 -5.30
CA GLU A 22 -37.99 53.62 -6.15
C GLU A 22 -38.61 53.57 -7.54
N MET A 23 -38.79 52.38 -8.11
CA MET A 23 -39.52 52.23 -9.39
C MET A 23 -40.99 52.60 -9.26
N GLU A 24 -41.67 52.12 -8.21
CA GLU A 24 -43.08 52.40 -7.94
C GLU A 24 -43.33 53.90 -7.72
N ASP A 25 -42.47 54.58 -6.95
CA ASP A 25 -42.53 56.01 -6.72
C ASP A 25 -42.34 56.83 -8.02
N ASN A 26 -41.43 56.41 -8.90
CA ASN A 26 -41.20 57.09 -10.18
C ASN A 26 -42.34 56.87 -11.17
N ILE A 27 -42.96 55.69 -11.18
CA ILE A 27 -44.18 55.41 -11.94
C ILE A 27 -45.35 56.26 -11.42
N ALA A 28 -45.50 56.36 -10.10
CA ALA A 28 -46.52 57.21 -9.47
C ALA A 28 -46.34 58.71 -9.80
N ARG A 29 -45.10 59.13 -10.09
CA ARG A 29 -44.77 60.48 -10.58
C ARG A 29 -44.94 60.66 -12.10
N GLY A 30 -45.45 59.65 -12.80
CA GLY A 30 -45.84 59.73 -14.21
C GLY A 30 -44.79 59.25 -15.21
N MET A 31 -43.70 58.60 -14.79
CA MET A 31 -42.72 58.02 -15.72
C MET A 31 -43.24 56.71 -16.33
N ALA A 32 -42.85 56.45 -17.58
CA ALA A 32 -43.08 55.16 -18.20
C ALA A 32 -42.34 54.04 -17.45
N PRO A 33 -42.88 52.81 -17.36
CA PRO A 33 -42.30 51.73 -16.55
C PRO A 33 -40.84 51.39 -16.87
N GLU A 34 -40.45 51.44 -18.15
CA GLU A 34 -39.06 51.21 -18.56
C GLU A 34 -38.13 52.36 -18.12
N GLU A 35 -38.58 53.61 -18.28
CA GLU A 35 -37.80 54.79 -17.86
C GLU A 35 -37.65 54.84 -16.34
N ALA A 36 -38.68 54.49 -15.57
CA ALA A 36 -38.63 54.41 -14.12
C ALA A 36 -37.62 53.36 -13.63
N ARG A 37 -37.49 52.23 -14.33
CA ARG A 37 -36.50 51.18 -14.03
C ARG A 37 -35.07 51.68 -14.26
N PHE A 38 -34.81 52.33 -15.39
CA PHE A 38 -33.49 52.89 -15.68
C PHE A 38 -33.13 54.04 -14.73
N ALA A 39 -34.11 54.87 -14.35
CA ALA A 39 -33.93 55.95 -13.37
C ALA A 39 -33.58 55.39 -11.98
N ALA A 40 -34.28 54.35 -11.51
CA ALA A 40 -34.00 53.70 -10.22
C ALA A 40 -32.61 53.06 -10.18
N LEU A 41 -32.21 52.34 -11.24
CA LEU A 41 -30.86 51.75 -11.34
C LEU A 41 -29.75 52.81 -11.38
N ARG A 42 -29.98 53.92 -12.10
CA ARG A 42 -29.01 55.03 -12.17
C ARG A 42 -28.89 55.76 -10.84
N LYS A 43 -30.00 55.92 -10.11
CA LYS A 43 -30.03 56.54 -8.77
C LYS A 43 -29.35 55.68 -7.72
N PHE A 44 -29.54 54.36 -7.78
CA PHE A 44 -28.91 53.41 -6.84
C PHE A 44 -27.41 53.22 -7.11
N GLY A 45 -26.98 53.34 -8.36
CA GLY A 45 -25.58 53.20 -8.75
C GLY A 45 -25.16 51.76 -9.03
N ASN A 46 -23.86 51.48 -8.97
CA ASN A 46 -23.31 50.16 -9.31
C ASN A 46 -23.58 49.14 -8.19
N VAL A 47 -24.72 48.46 -8.29
CA VAL A 47 -25.16 47.39 -7.38
C VAL A 47 -24.08 46.30 -7.19
N THR A 48 -23.36 45.95 -8.26
CA THR A 48 -22.34 44.90 -8.23
C THR A 48 -21.16 45.32 -7.37
N LEU A 49 -20.68 46.57 -7.53
CA LEU A 49 -19.57 47.11 -6.76
C LEU A 49 -19.90 47.16 -5.26
N LEU A 50 -21.10 47.64 -4.89
CA LEU A 50 -21.53 47.72 -3.50
C LEU A 50 -21.61 46.32 -2.84
N LYS A 51 -22.08 45.32 -3.59
CA LYS A 51 -22.10 43.93 -3.13
C LYS A 51 -20.68 43.36 -2.96
N GLU A 52 -19.77 43.68 -3.86
CA GLU A 52 -18.37 43.25 -3.78
C GLU A 52 -17.63 43.89 -2.61
N GLU A 53 -17.78 45.20 -2.40
CA GLU A 53 -17.18 45.92 -1.27
C GLU A 53 -17.70 45.39 0.07
N THR A 54 -19.03 45.19 0.18
CA THR A 54 -19.64 44.63 1.40
C THR A 54 -19.13 43.21 1.66
N ARG A 55 -19.03 42.38 0.61
CA ARG A 55 -18.48 41.02 0.70
C ARG A 55 -17.01 41.03 1.10
N ALA A 56 -16.20 41.96 0.57
CA ALA A 56 -14.78 42.07 0.87
C ALA A 56 -14.56 42.45 2.35
N VAL A 57 -15.22 43.50 2.83
CA VAL A 57 -15.17 43.94 4.24
C VAL A 57 -15.53 42.77 5.17
N TRP A 58 -16.60 42.05 4.86
CA TRP A 58 -17.07 40.94 5.69
C TRP A 58 -16.14 39.73 5.68
N SER A 59 -15.45 39.47 4.57
CA SER A 59 -14.46 38.39 4.48
C SER A 59 -13.23 38.67 5.33
N ILE A 60 -12.79 39.94 5.36
CA ILE A 60 -11.64 40.41 6.13
C ILE A 60 -11.97 40.37 7.62
N THR A 61 -13.14 40.91 8.00
CA THR A 61 -13.59 40.89 9.41
C THR A 61 -13.73 39.47 9.96
N TRP A 62 -14.23 38.51 9.17
CA TRP A 62 -14.31 37.12 9.62
C TRP A 62 -12.93 36.49 9.85
N LEU A 63 -11.95 36.79 8.99
CA LEU A 63 -10.59 36.29 9.15
C LEU A 63 -9.92 36.89 10.39
N GLU A 64 -10.11 38.19 10.64
CA GLU A 64 -9.64 38.87 11.85
C GLU A 64 -10.27 38.28 13.11
N GLN A 65 -11.58 38.02 13.09
CA GLN A 65 -12.29 37.36 14.19
C GLN A 65 -11.76 35.94 14.44
N LEU A 66 -11.55 35.15 13.38
CA LEU A 66 -11.00 33.80 13.51
C LEU A 66 -9.57 33.83 14.10
N LEU A 67 -8.72 34.76 13.65
CA LEU A 67 -7.38 34.93 14.21
C LEU A 67 -7.43 35.38 15.68
N GLN A 68 -8.35 36.27 16.03
CA GLN A 68 -8.55 36.70 17.41
C GLN A 68 -9.01 35.54 18.30
N ASP A 69 -9.96 34.73 17.82
CA ASP A 69 -10.46 33.54 18.52
C ASP A 69 -9.38 32.47 18.67
N VAL A 70 -8.59 32.20 17.63
CA VAL A 70 -7.45 31.28 17.69
C VAL A 70 -6.40 31.77 18.70
N ARG A 71 -6.05 33.05 18.66
CA ARG A 71 -5.07 33.63 19.61
C ARG A 71 -5.59 33.58 21.04
N PHE A 72 -6.87 33.85 21.24
CA PHE A 72 -7.52 33.72 22.54
C PHE A 72 -7.53 32.27 23.02
N GLY A 73 -7.90 31.33 22.16
CA GLY A 73 -7.88 29.88 22.44
C GLY A 73 -6.49 29.38 22.82
N LEU A 74 -5.45 29.75 22.06
CA LEU A 74 -4.06 29.41 22.39
C LEU A 74 -3.63 29.95 23.76
N ARG A 75 -4.00 31.19 24.08
CA ARG A 75 -3.74 31.78 25.40
C ARG A 75 -4.45 31.02 26.52
N MET A 76 -5.68 30.55 26.27
CA MET A 76 -6.44 29.74 27.22
C MET A 76 -5.77 28.38 27.45
N LEU A 77 -5.34 27.70 26.39
CA LEU A 77 -4.60 26.44 26.46
C LEU A 77 -3.30 26.58 27.26
N TRP A 78 -2.56 27.68 27.07
CA TRP A 78 -1.36 27.99 27.85
C TRP A 78 -1.63 28.29 29.33
N LYS A 79 -2.83 28.74 29.68
CA LYS A 79 -3.25 28.99 31.06
C LYS A 79 -3.67 27.68 31.76
N SER A 80 -4.28 26.74 31.04
CA SER A 80 -4.67 25.42 31.55
C SER A 80 -3.73 24.32 31.06
N ARG A 81 -2.45 24.41 31.45
CA ARG A 81 -1.36 23.55 30.92
C ARG A 81 -1.60 22.06 31.16
N GLU A 82 -2.03 21.67 32.36
CA GLU A 82 -2.22 20.27 32.74
C GLU A 82 -3.30 19.58 31.89
N LEU A 83 -4.48 20.20 31.81
CA LEU A 83 -5.59 19.70 30.99
C LEU A 83 -5.23 19.68 29.51
N THR A 84 -4.55 20.72 29.02
CA THR A 84 -4.11 20.80 27.62
C THR A 84 -3.13 19.68 27.30
N VAL A 85 -2.14 19.42 28.15
CA VAL A 85 -1.18 18.33 27.94
C VAL A 85 -1.89 16.98 27.93
N ALA A 86 -2.79 16.71 28.88
CA ALA A 86 -3.56 15.47 28.90
C ALA A 86 -4.40 15.29 27.63
N ALA A 87 -5.09 16.34 27.18
CA ALA A 87 -5.88 16.31 25.95
C ALA A 87 -5.01 16.11 24.70
N VAL A 88 -3.88 16.82 24.59
CA VAL A 88 -2.94 16.68 23.47
C VAL A 88 -2.36 15.26 23.42
N LEU A 89 -1.97 14.69 24.57
CA LEU A 89 -1.46 13.32 24.63
C LEU A 89 -2.54 12.31 24.24
N ALA A 90 -3.78 12.47 24.71
CA ALA A 90 -4.88 11.59 24.32
C ALA A 90 -5.16 11.65 22.81
N ILE A 91 -5.18 12.84 22.22
CA ILE A 91 -5.36 13.03 20.77
C ILE A 91 -4.18 12.46 20.00
N ALA A 92 -2.94 12.74 20.43
CA ALA A 92 -1.73 12.25 19.78
C ALA A 92 -1.67 10.72 19.81
N LEU A 93 -2.04 10.09 20.93
CA LEU A 93 -2.11 8.64 21.06
C LEU A 93 -3.19 8.05 20.16
N ALA A 94 -4.40 8.64 20.14
CA ALA A 94 -5.47 8.19 19.25
C ALA A 94 -5.09 8.29 17.77
N ILE A 95 -4.46 9.40 17.35
CA ILE A 95 -3.97 9.57 15.98
C ILE A 95 -2.85 8.57 15.70
N GLY A 96 -1.87 8.46 16.59
CA GLY A 96 -0.71 7.58 16.43
C GLY A 96 -1.09 6.11 16.30
N VAL A 97 -2.06 5.64 17.08
CA VAL A 97 -2.57 4.26 16.96
C VAL A 97 -3.24 4.04 15.61
N ASN A 98 -4.14 4.94 15.18
CA ASN A 98 -4.83 4.78 13.90
C ASN A 98 -3.86 4.85 12.71
N VAL A 99 -2.93 5.80 12.72
CA VAL A 99 -1.88 5.93 11.70
C VAL A 99 -0.96 4.70 11.71
N GLY A 100 -0.59 4.20 12.88
CA GLY A 100 0.25 3.01 13.02
C GLY A 100 -0.42 1.76 12.44
N ILE A 101 -1.69 1.51 12.79
CA ILE A 101 -2.47 0.38 12.24
C ILE A 101 -2.57 0.50 10.72
N PHE A 102 -2.92 1.68 10.20
CA PHE A 102 -3.02 1.88 8.76
C PHE A 102 -1.66 1.72 8.05
N SER A 103 -0.56 2.14 8.68
CA SER A 103 0.78 1.99 8.11
C SER A 103 1.17 0.52 7.99
N VAL A 104 0.87 -0.29 9.01
CA VAL A 104 1.09 -1.75 8.97
C VAL A 104 0.19 -2.40 7.92
N LEU A 105 -1.11 -2.09 7.91
CA LEU A 105 -2.04 -2.60 6.89
C LEU A 105 -1.62 -2.19 5.48
N ASN A 106 -1.13 -0.97 5.30
CA ASN A 106 -0.65 -0.52 4.01
C ASN A 106 0.61 -1.29 3.59
N GLY A 107 1.54 -1.53 4.51
CA GLY A 107 2.76 -2.30 4.24
C GLY A 107 2.51 -3.77 3.92
N ILE A 108 1.49 -4.38 4.53
CA ILE A 108 1.22 -5.82 4.42
C ILE A 108 0.15 -6.16 3.38
N ALA A 109 -0.89 -5.34 3.23
CA ALA A 109 -2.09 -5.70 2.48
C ALA A 109 -2.42 -4.77 1.30
N LEU A 110 -1.98 -3.51 1.31
CA LEU A 110 -2.41 -2.52 0.29
C LEU A 110 -1.29 -2.10 -0.66
N ARG A 111 -0.02 -2.25 -0.27
CA ARG A 111 1.10 -1.94 -1.15
C ARG A 111 1.22 -3.05 -2.19
N LEU A 112 1.19 -2.64 -3.46
CA LEU A 112 1.48 -3.54 -4.57
C LEU A 112 2.86 -4.18 -4.38
N LEU A 113 2.95 -5.46 -4.73
CA LEU A 113 4.19 -6.20 -4.68
C LEU A 113 5.26 -5.46 -5.50
N PRO A 114 6.51 -5.30 -5.01
CA PRO A 114 7.55 -4.54 -5.69
C PRO A 114 8.16 -5.33 -6.86
N VAL A 115 7.32 -5.83 -7.77
CA VAL A 115 7.69 -6.57 -8.97
C VAL A 115 7.23 -5.82 -10.21
N HIS A 116 7.89 -6.08 -11.34
CA HIS A 116 7.48 -5.51 -12.61
C HIS A 116 6.05 -5.95 -12.98
N GLY A 117 5.18 -5.01 -13.37
CA GLY A 117 3.79 -5.33 -13.74
C GLY A 117 2.94 -5.82 -12.58
N ALA A 118 3.19 -5.35 -11.35
CA ALA A 118 2.49 -5.77 -10.13
C ALA A 118 0.96 -5.71 -10.22
N GLU A 119 0.39 -4.85 -11.07
CA GLU A 119 -1.04 -4.76 -11.33
C GLU A 119 -1.64 -5.98 -12.07
N GLN A 120 -0.80 -6.82 -12.65
CA GLN A 120 -1.16 -8.05 -13.38
C GLN A 120 -0.89 -9.31 -12.54
N VAL A 121 -0.23 -9.16 -11.39
CA VAL A 121 0.08 -10.26 -10.49
C VAL A 121 -1.10 -10.48 -9.55
N VAL A 122 -1.56 -11.72 -9.47
CA VAL A 122 -2.64 -12.13 -8.57
C VAL A 122 -2.20 -13.34 -7.78
N SER A 123 -2.66 -13.43 -6.52
CA SER A 123 -2.53 -14.66 -5.74
C SER A 123 -3.73 -15.55 -6.01
N VAL A 124 -3.48 -16.85 -6.20
CA VAL A 124 -4.53 -17.85 -6.36
C VAL A 124 -4.80 -18.47 -5.00
N SER A 125 -6.07 -18.52 -4.61
CA SER A 125 -6.51 -19.18 -3.37
C SER A 125 -7.62 -20.18 -3.67
N GLN A 126 -7.66 -21.27 -2.92
CA GLN A 126 -8.71 -22.28 -3.01
C GLN A 126 -9.55 -22.33 -1.73
N ILE A 127 -10.86 -22.47 -1.91
CA ILE A 127 -11.84 -22.58 -0.83
C ILE A 127 -12.55 -23.92 -0.96
N PHE A 128 -12.37 -24.76 0.04
CA PHE A 128 -13.01 -26.07 0.09
C PHE A 128 -14.37 -25.99 0.78
N HIS A 129 -15.36 -26.69 0.23
CA HIS A 129 -16.71 -26.80 0.78
C HIS A 129 -17.00 -28.26 1.17
N GLY A 130 -17.57 -28.49 2.34
CA GLY A 130 -17.91 -29.83 2.85
C GLY A 130 -16.79 -30.48 3.67
N HIS A 131 -16.86 -31.81 3.83
CA HIS A 131 -15.85 -32.58 4.55
C HIS A 131 -14.79 -33.13 3.58
N PHE A 132 -13.54 -32.75 3.80
CA PHE A 132 -12.38 -33.19 3.04
C PHE A 132 -11.23 -33.50 4.01
N THR A 133 -10.36 -34.42 3.63
CA THR A 133 -9.18 -34.80 4.42
C THR A 133 -7.94 -34.55 3.57
N ARG A 134 -7.11 -33.59 4.00
CA ARG A 134 -5.85 -33.22 3.33
C ARG A 134 -4.72 -33.21 4.35
N ASN A 135 -3.53 -33.62 3.93
CA ASN A 135 -2.33 -33.34 4.69
C ASN A 135 -2.02 -31.84 4.52
N THR A 136 -1.65 -31.17 5.59
CA THR A 136 -1.50 -29.71 5.58
C THR A 136 -0.21 -29.31 6.25
N HIS A 137 0.57 -28.47 5.57
CA HIS A 137 1.60 -27.65 6.16
C HIS A 137 1.14 -26.19 6.06
N ASN A 138 1.09 -25.51 7.21
CA ASN A 138 0.53 -24.16 7.38
C ASN A 138 -1.01 -24.10 7.22
N GLU A 139 -1.53 -24.03 6.00
CA GLU A 139 -2.95 -23.73 5.74
C GLU A 139 -3.59 -24.67 4.73
N THR A 140 -4.86 -25.03 4.97
CA THR A 140 -5.60 -25.96 4.09
C THR A 140 -5.92 -25.37 2.72
N SER A 141 -5.92 -24.05 2.60
CA SER A 141 -6.10 -23.28 1.35
C SER A 141 -4.88 -23.31 0.43
N MET A 142 -3.73 -23.84 0.89
CA MET A 142 -2.54 -24.00 0.06
C MET A 142 -2.69 -25.17 -0.92
N PHE A 143 -1.86 -25.17 -1.95
CA PHE A 143 -1.89 -26.15 -3.03
C PHE A 143 -0.88 -27.27 -2.79
N SER A 144 -1.16 -28.45 -3.34
CA SER A 144 -0.17 -29.50 -3.48
C SER A 144 0.70 -29.30 -4.71
N TYR A 145 1.83 -30.00 -4.75
CA TYR A 145 2.72 -29.93 -5.90
C TYR A 145 2.06 -30.49 -7.18
N SER A 146 1.22 -31.52 -7.06
CA SER A 146 0.45 -32.05 -8.19
C SER A 146 -0.60 -31.07 -8.70
N GLU A 147 -1.31 -30.37 -7.80
CA GLU A 147 -2.27 -29.31 -8.17
C GLU A 147 -1.58 -28.15 -8.90
N TYR A 148 -0.41 -27.72 -8.41
CA TYR A 148 0.41 -26.71 -9.10
C TYR A 148 0.76 -27.13 -10.54
N LEU A 149 1.26 -28.35 -10.72
CA LEU A 149 1.62 -28.85 -12.06
C LEU A 149 0.41 -28.91 -12.98
N GLU A 150 -0.74 -29.34 -12.47
CA GLU A 150 -1.98 -29.39 -13.24
C GLU A 150 -2.40 -27.98 -13.69
N TYR A 151 -2.45 -27.02 -12.76
CA TYR A 151 -2.83 -25.64 -13.09
C TYR A 151 -1.83 -24.96 -14.02
N LYS A 152 -0.53 -25.20 -13.81
CA LYS A 152 0.52 -24.66 -14.69
C LYS A 152 0.39 -25.19 -16.11
N ASN A 153 0.04 -26.47 -16.29
CA ASN A 153 -0.01 -27.11 -17.60
C ASN A 153 -1.34 -26.90 -18.34
N GLN A 154 -2.44 -26.70 -17.62
CA GLN A 154 -3.79 -26.65 -18.20
C GLN A 154 -4.46 -25.28 -18.17
N SER A 155 -4.00 -24.35 -17.33
CA SER A 155 -4.58 -23.01 -17.29
C SER A 155 -4.14 -22.18 -18.48
N HIS A 156 -5.11 -21.52 -19.13
CA HIS A 156 -4.87 -20.53 -20.18
C HIS A 156 -5.25 -19.10 -19.74
N VAL A 157 -5.55 -18.92 -18.45
CA VAL A 157 -5.98 -17.62 -17.89
C VAL A 157 -4.78 -16.73 -17.57
N PHE A 158 -3.65 -17.33 -17.17
CA PHE A 158 -2.44 -16.63 -16.76
C PHE A 158 -1.34 -16.75 -17.80
N SER A 159 -0.49 -15.72 -17.92
CA SER A 159 0.73 -15.77 -18.74
C SER A 159 1.77 -16.74 -18.18
N GLY A 160 1.71 -17.02 -16.87
CA GLY A 160 2.48 -18.05 -16.19
C GLY A 160 2.00 -18.23 -14.76
N LEU A 161 2.38 -19.35 -14.16
CA LEU A 161 2.06 -19.69 -12.78
C LEU A 161 3.34 -20.06 -12.03
N VAL A 162 3.53 -19.47 -10.87
CA VAL A 162 4.64 -19.78 -9.96
C VAL A 162 4.08 -20.51 -8.76
N ALA A 163 4.86 -21.39 -8.17
CA ALA A 163 4.58 -21.95 -6.86
C ALA A 163 5.74 -21.64 -5.91
N TYR A 164 5.42 -21.39 -4.66
CA TYR A 164 6.44 -21.17 -3.64
C TYR A 164 5.92 -21.50 -2.24
N GLU A 165 6.85 -21.84 -1.36
CA GLU A 165 6.66 -21.93 0.08
C GLU A 165 7.44 -20.79 0.74
N PRO A 166 6.76 -19.83 1.37
CA PRO A 166 7.41 -18.72 2.04
C PRO A 166 7.89 -19.09 3.46
N PHE A 167 8.69 -18.19 4.04
CA PHE A 167 9.11 -18.23 5.44
C PHE A 167 9.86 -19.50 5.86
N VAL A 168 10.61 -20.10 4.93
CA VAL A 168 11.44 -21.27 5.22
C VAL A 168 12.64 -20.86 6.06
N GLU A 169 12.66 -21.33 7.31
CA GLU A 169 13.75 -21.08 8.25
C GLU A 169 15.00 -21.90 7.90
N ALA A 170 16.15 -21.23 7.87
CA ALA A 170 17.43 -21.89 7.70
C ALA A 170 18.52 -21.22 8.55
N THR A 171 19.49 -22.03 8.97
CA THR A 171 20.73 -21.53 9.57
C THR A 171 21.78 -21.33 8.50
N LEU A 172 22.18 -20.06 8.28
CA LEU A 172 23.28 -19.68 7.40
C LEU A 172 24.63 -19.82 8.11
N GLY A 173 25.56 -20.51 7.46
CA GLY A 173 26.94 -20.67 7.91
C GLY A 173 27.16 -21.85 8.87
N GLY A 174 28.20 -21.74 9.69
CA GLY A 174 28.58 -22.77 10.67
C GLY A 174 29.14 -22.15 11.95
N GLY A 175 30.34 -21.56 11.89
CA GLY A 175 30.99 -20.96 13.06
C GLY A 175 30.34 -19.67 13.57
N ASN A 176 29.74 -18.88 12.67
CA ASN A 176 28.95 -17.67 12.97
C ASN A 176 27.54 -17.84 12.41
N ALA A 177 26.83 -18.85 12.92
CA ALA A 177 25.49 -19.21 12.49
C ALA A 177 24.51 -18.02 12.63
N GLN A 178 23.66 -17.84 11.63
CA GLN A 178 22.55 -16.89 11.67
C GLN A 178 21.29 -17.56 11.16
N GLU A 179 20.18 -17.35 11.86
CA GLU A 179 18.86 -17.68 11.34
C GLU A 179 18.46 -16.70 10.24
N VAL A 180 18.09 -17.26 9.10
CA VAL A 180 17.62 -16.54 7.92
C VAL A 180 16.31 -17.16 7.45
N LEU A 181 15.42 -16.32 6.93
CA LEU A 181 14.19 -16.75 6.28
C LEU A 181 14.40 -16.72 4.77
N GLY A 182 13.89 -17.73 4.08
CA GLY A 182 13.92 -17.78 2.62
C GLY A 182 12.65 -18.35 2.05
N THR A 183 12.72 -18.59 0.75
CA THR A 183 11.62 -19.13 -0.04
C THR A 183 12.08 -20.36 -0.80
N VAL A 184 11.29 -21.42 -0.74
CA VAL A 184 11.42 -22.54 -1.66
C VAL A 184 10.51 -22.23 -2.85
N ALA A 185 11.05 -22.08 -4.06
CA ALA A 185 10.33 -21.53 -5.20
C ALA A 185 10.44 -22.40 -6.45
N SER A 186 9.41 -22.33 -7.29
CA SER A 186 9.38 -22.96 -8.61
C SER A 186 10.47 -22.41 -9.53
N CYS A 187 10.87 -23.19 -10.51
CA CYS A 187 12.02 -22.91 -11.38
C CYS A 187 11.79 -21.69 -12.27
N ASN A 188 10.53 -21.44 -12.61
CA ASN A 188 10.11 -20.29 -13.40
C ASN A 188 9.80 -19.05 -12.53
N TYR A 189 10.09 -19.06 -11.22
CA TYR A 189 9.72 -17.99 -10.30
C TYR A 189 10.24 -16.61 -10.73
N PHE A 190 11.55 -16.50 -10.95
CA PHE A 190 12.17 -15.24 -11.36
C PHE A 190 11.79 -14.81 -12.79
N GLU A 191 11.55 -15.78 -13.67
CA GLU A 191 11.16 -15.53 -15.06
C GLU A 191 9.75 -14.94 -15.15
N ILE A 192 8.76 -15.59 -14.52
CA ILE A 192 7.37 -15.14 -14.56
C ILE A 192 7.19 -13.81 -13.83
N LEU A 193 7.87 -13.59 -12.70
CA LEU A 193 7.86 -12.31 -12.00
C LEU A 193 8.65 -11.21 -12.73
N SER A 194 9.40 -11.54 -13.78
CA SER A 194 10.31 -10.62 -14.47
C SER A 194 11.35 -9.98 -13.53
N GLU A 195 11.70 -10.69 -12.45
CA GLU A 195 12.63 -10.29 -11.40
C GLU A 195 13.96 -11.01 -11.54
N HIS A 196 14.64 -10.77 -12.65
CA HIS A 196 15.95 -11.38 -12.92
C HIS A 196 17.01 -10.88 -11.93
N PRO A 197 17.84 -11.77 -11.35
CA PRO A 197 18.95 -11.38 -10.48
C PRO A 197 19.84 -10.30 -11.10
N ALA A 198 20.29 -9.33 -10.29
CA ALA A 198 21.18 -8.25 -10.73
C ALA A 198 22.56 -8.77 -11.13
N GLN A 199 23.00 -9.88 -10.52
CA GLN A 199 24.22 -10.58 -10.89
C GLN A 199 23.95 -12.09 -10.95
N GLY A 200 24.62 -12.79 -11.86
CA GLY A 200 24.44 -14.22 -12.07
C GLY A 200 23.16 -14.53 -12.85
N ARG A 201 22.41 -15.54 -12.43
CA ARG A 201 21.19 -16.01 -13.07
C ARG A 201 20.13 -16.46 -12.06
N GLY A 202 18.87 -16.49 -12.49
CA GLY A 202 17.80 -17.20 -11.80
C GLY A 202 17.89 -18.71 -12.00
N PHE A 203 16.86 -19.42 -11.55
CA PHE A 203 16.76 -20.87 -11.76
C PHE A 203 16.58 -21.21 -13.23
N LEU A 204 17.12 -22.37 -13.61
CA LEU A 204 16.88 -23.01 -14.91
C LEU A 204 16.15 -24.33 -14.68
N ASP A 205 15.43 -24.83 -15.69
CA ASP A 205 14.77 -26.13 -15.62
C ASP A 205 15.74 -27.26 -15.24
N SER A 206 16.99 -27.18 -15.70
CA SER A 206 18.04 -28.15 -15.35
C SER A 206 18.31 -28.24 -13.84
N ASP A 207 18.18 -27.12 -13.11
CA ASP A 207 18.37 -27.07 -11.66
C ASP A 207 17.25 -27.76 -10.88
N CYS A 208 16.15 -28.09 -11.56
CA CYS A 208 14.93 -28.63 -10.99
C CYS A 208 14.56 -30.02 -11.49
N THR A 209 15.48 -30.68 -12.20
CA THR A 209 15.21 -31.97 -12.85
C THR A 209 14.97 -33.12 -11.87
N ALA A 210 15.64 -33.13 -10.72
CA ALA A 210 15.47 -34.17 -9.71
C ALA A 210 15.56 -33.63 -8.28
N SER A 211 14.65 -34.10 -7.43
CA SER A 211 14.57 -33.74 -6.01
C SER A 211 15.90 -33.96 -5.29
N GLY A 212 16.38 -32.94 -4.59
CA GLY A 212 17.57 -32.96 -3.73
C GLY A 212 18.92 -33.04 -4.46
N THR A 213 18.96 -32.95 -5.79
CA THR A 213 20.20 -33.19 -6.56
C THR A 213 20.99 -31.92 -6.87
N THR A 214 20.31 -30.81 -7.15
CA THR A 214 20.95 -29.56 -7.58
C THR A 214 20.71 -28.47 -6.53
N ALA A 215 21.59 -28.42 -5.55
CA ALA A 215 21.54 -27.43 -4.47
C ALA A 215 22.08 -26.07 -4.96
N VAL A 216 21.20 -25.27 -5.56
CA VAL A 216 21.50 -23.89 -5.98
C VAL A 216 20.67 -22.90 -5.17
N VAL A 217 21.18 -21.68 -5.03
CA VAL A 217 20.53 -20.61 -4.27
C VAL A 217 20.71 -19.25 -4.95
N VAL A 218 19.65 -18.45 -4.93
CA VAL A 218 19.72 -17.00 -5.20
C VAL A 218 19.68 -16.29 -3.85
N VAL A 219 20.56 -15.32 -3.64
CA VAL A 219 20.71 -14.59 -2.36
C VAL A 219 20.17 -13.17 -2.53
N SER A 220 19.54 -12.61 -1.50
CA SER A 220 19.08 -11.21 -1.55
C SER A 220 20.26 -10.22 -1.54
N ASP A 221 20.08 -9.03 -2.12
CA ASP A 221 21.10 -7.97 -2.09
C ASP A 221 21.45 -7.59 -0.64
N ASP A 222 20.46 -7.56 0.25
CA ASP A 222 20.64 -7.25 1.68
C ASP A 222 21.49 -8.30 2.40
N LEU A 223 21.23 -9.59 2.15
CA LEU A 223 22.03 -10.66 2.74
C LEU A 223 23.45 -10.64 2.18
N TRP A 224 23.60 -10.41 0.86
CA TRP A 224 24.90 -10.29 0.20
C TRP A 224 25.74 -9.15 0.77
N ARG A 225 25.17 -7.97 0.96
CA ARG A 225 25.87 -6.81 1.55
C ARG A 225 26.21 -7.02 3.02
N SER A 226 25.23 -7.47 3.82
CA SER A 226 25.36 -7.55 5.28
C SER A 226 26.23 -8.72 5.74
N ARG A 227 26.20 -9.87 5.06
CA ARG A 227 26.93 -11.08 5.47
C ARG A 227 28.10 -11.45 4.61
N PHE A 228 28.09 -11.06 3.34
CA PHE A 228 29.16 -11.37 2.39
C PHE A 228 29.95 -10.14 1.95
N ALA A 229 29.77 -9.00 2.63
CA ALA A 229 30.48 -7.74 2.38
C ALA A 229 30.40 -7.27 0.91
N ALA A 230 29.31 -7.60 0.22
CA ALA A 230 29.14 -7.37 -1.20
C ALA A 230 30.27 -7.95 -2.07
N ASP A 231 30.80 -9.13 -1.70
CA ASP A 231 31.85 -9.83 -2.46
C ASP A 231 31.28 -10.39 -3.79
N PRO A 232 31.70 -9.86 -4.96
CA PRO A 232 31.21 -10.33 -6.26
C PRO A 232 31.66 -11.77 -6.57
N SER A 233 32.69 -12.28 -5.88
CA SER A 233 33.16 -13.66 -6.04
C SER A 233 32.28 -14.69 -5.33
N LEU A 234 31.18 -14.27 -4.69
CA LEU A 234 30.21 -15.17 -4.08
C LEU A 234 29.51 -16.05 -5.13
N ILE A 235 29.27 -15.55 -6.34
CA ILE A 235 28.65 -16.34 -7.41
C ILE A 235 29.54 -17.52 -7.78
N GLY A 236 28.95 -18.70 -7.87
CA GLY A 236 29.62 -19.99 -8.09
C GLY A 236 30.23 -20.60 -6.83
N ARG A 237 30.19 -19.91 -5.68
CA ARG A 237 30.67 -20.46 -4.41
C ARG A 237 29.54 -21.07 -3.59
N PRO A 238 29.83 -22.10 -2.79
CA PRO A 238 28.85 -22.67 -1.88
C PRO A 238 28.67 -21.78 -0.64
N ILE A 239 27.43 -21.59 -0.22
CA ILE A 239 27.06 -21.16 1.13
C ILE A 239 26.43 -22.34 1.87
N MET A 240 26.52 -22.35 3.20
CA MET A 240 25.93 -23.41 4.01
C MET A 240 24.58 -22.98 4.52
N LEU A 241 23.51 -23.71 4.18
CA LEU A 241 22.18 -23.57 4.77
C LEU A 241 21.83 -24.89 5.44
N ASN A 242 21.51 -24.87 6.74
CA ASN A 242 21.26 -26.08 7.54
C ASN A 242 22.41 -27.12 7.43
N ARG A 243 23.66 -26.63 7.32
CA ARG A 243 24.89 -27.43 7.12
C ARG A 243 24.96 -28.17 5.77
N LEU A 244 24.10 -27.84 4.82
CA LEU A 244 24.15 -28.34 3.45
C LEU A 244 24.70 -27.25 2.51
N PRO A 245 25.60 -27.59 1.56
CA PRO A 245 26.14 -26.63 0.62
C PRO A 245 25.12 -26.31 -0.48
N TYR A 246 24.86 -25.01 -0.68
CA TYR A 246 24.11 -24.47 -1.81
C TYR A 246 25.00 -23.55 -2.64
N THR A 247 25.13 -23.82 -3.93
CA THR A 247 25.92 -22.99 -4.84
C THR A 247 25.16 -21.71 -5.15
N VAL A 248 25.75 -20.55 -4.85
CA VAL A 248 25.15 -19.26 -5.18
C VAL A 248 25.19 -19.07 -6.68
N ILE A 249 24.03 -19.00 -7.33
CA ILE A 249 23.92 -18.82 -8.79
C ILE A 249 23.53 -17.40 -9.18
N GLY A 250 23.01 -16.61 -8.23
CA GLY A 250 22.63 -15.24 -8.48
C GLY A 250 22.42 -14.41 -7.22
N ILE A 251 22.42 -13.10 -7.40
CA ILE A 251 22.13 -12.10 -6.37
C ILE A 251 20.91 -11.31 -6.84
N ALA A 252 19.85 -11.31 -6.06
CA ALA A 252 18.59 -10.63 -6.39
C ALA A 252 18.80 -9.12 -6.58
N ARG A 253 17.88 -8.47 -7.30
CA ARG A 253 17.92 -7.01 -7.47
C ARG A 253 17.74 -6.30 -6.14
N THR A 254 18.37 -5.14 -5.98
CA THR A 254 18.14 -4.27 -4.83
C THR A 254 16.65 -3.93 -4.73
N GLY A 255 16.05 -4.15 -3.55
CA GLY A 255 14.64 -3.92 -3.28
C GLY A 255 13.70 -5.07 -3.68
N PHE A 256 14.21 -6.16 -4.27
CA PHE A 256 13.43 -7.38 -4.44
C PHE A 256 13.43 -8.17 -3.13
N GLU A 257 12.28 -8.18 -2.46
CA GLU A 257 12.08 -8.82 -1.15
C GLU A 257 11.36 -10.18 -1.26
N GLY A 258 10.88 -10.56 -2.46
CA GLY A 258 10.06 -11.75 -2.68
C GLY A 258 8.58 -11.43 -2.92
N THR A 259 7.74 -12.45 -2.82
CA THR A 259 6.28 -12.39 -3.05
C THR A 259 5.46 -12.19 -1.77
N GLU A 260 6.12 -12.05 -0.62
CA GLU A 260 5.48 -11.91 0.68
C GLU A 260 5.86 -10.59 1.38
N PRO A 261 5.06 -10.11 2.35
CA PRO A 261 5.37 -8.91 3.13
C PRO A 261 6.64 -9.02 3.99
N ILE A 262 7.05 -10.23 4.36
CA ILE A 262 8.30 -10.48 5.07
C ILE A 262 9.35 -10.86 4.04
N ALA A 263 10.44 -10.07 3.99
CA ALA A 263 11.49 -10.21 3.00
C ALA A 263 12.24 -11.56 3.11
N SER A 264 12.43 -12.21 1.96
CA SER A 264 13.26 -13.40 1.83
C SER A 264 14.74 -13.05 1.69
N SER A 265 15.57 -13.71 2.48
CA SER A 265 17.03 -13.59 2.40
C SER A 265 17.63 -14.47 1.30
N PHE A 266 16.92 -15.53 0.90
CA PHE A 266 17.36 -16.45 -0.14
C PHE A 266 16.18 -17.14 -0.83
N TRP A 267 16.42 -17.67 -2.02
CA TRP A 267 15.50 -18.54 -2.76
C TRP A 267 16.22 -19.82 -3.17
N ILE A 268 15.59 -20.97 -2.98
CA ILE A 268 16.06 -22.27 -3.48
C ILE A 268 14.97 -22.98 -4.29
N PRO A 269 15.31 -23.90 -5.22
CA PRO A 269 14.32 -24.63 -6.00
C PRO A 269 13.37 -25.49 -5.16
N LEU A 270 12.12 -25.66 -5.61
CA LEU A 270 11.14 -26.60 -5.03
C LEU A 270 11.70 -27.98 -4.78
N THR A 271 12.53 -28.49 -5.69
CA THR A 271 13.22 -29.78 -5.58
C THR A 271 14.10 -29.91 -4.34
N MET A 272 14.45 -28.82 -3.67
CA MET A 272 15.25 -28.79 -2.44
C MET A 272 14.41 -28.79 -1.15
N GLN A 273 13.07 -28.81 -1.21
CA GLN A 273 12.17 -28.80 -0.05
C GLN A 273 12.61 -29.81 1.03
N LYS A 274 12.74 -31.08 0.68
CA LYS A 274 13.13 -32.14 1.62
C LYS A 274 14.54 -31.97 2.20
N ALA A 275 15.43 -31.31 1.47
CA ALA A 275 16.81 -31.09 1.90
C ALA A 275 16.89 -29.96 2.94
N ILE A 276 16.13 -28.88 2.74
CA ILE A 276 16.12 -27.75 3.67
C ILE A 276 15.28 -28.04 4.92
N GLU A 277 14.14 -28.70 4.77
CA GLU A 277 13.22 -29.11 5.83
C GLU A 277 13.10 -30.64 5.88
N PRO A 278 14.09 -31.31 6.51
CA PRO A 278 14.06 -32.76 6.62
C PRO A 278 12.91 -33.21 7.53
N GLY A 279 12.16 -34.24 7.09
CA GLY A 279 11.12 -34.87 7.89
C GLY A 279 9.98 -35.43 7.06
N GLN A 280 9.55 -34.68 6.05
CA GLN A 280 8.50 -35.09 5.11
C GLN A 280 8.87 -34.67 3.69
N ASP A 281 8.64 -35.57 2.74
CA ASP A 281 8.82 -35.29 1.31
C ASP A 281 7.52 -34.71 0.75
N ARG A 282 7.35 -33.38 0.85
CA ARG A 282 6.10 -32.70 0.49
C ARG A 282 5.88 -32.66 -1.03
N LEU A 283 6.95 -32.79 -1.82
CA LEU A 283 6.86 -32.92 -3.28
C LEU A 283 6.21 -34.24 -3.70
N ALA A 284 6.48 -35.32 -2.96
CA ALA A 284 6.00 -36.65 -3.26
C ALA A 284 4.58 -36.94 -2.72
N ASP A 285 4.09 -36.14 -1.77
CA ASP A 285 2.75 -36.28 -1.20
C ASP A 285 1.73 -35.45 -1.98
N GLU A 286 0.98 -36.13 -2.86
CA GLU A 286 -0.02 -35.50 -3.74
C GLU A 286 -1.17 -34.83 -2.97
N ASN A 287 -1.41 -35.22 -1.71
CA ASN A 287 -2.47 -34.68 -0.86
C ASN A 287 -1.96 -33.68 0.18
N MET A 288 -0.68 -33.26 0.08
CA MET A 288 -0.07 -32.28 0.97
C MET A 288 -0.30 -30.86 0.47
N SER A 289 -0.93 -30.02 1.29
CA SER A 289 -1.15 -28.60 1.01
C SER A 289 0.00 -27.80 1.63
N TRP A 290 0.81 -27.14 0.82
CA TRP A 290 2.01 -26.42 1.30
C TRP A 290 2.50 -25.30 0.39
N LEU A 291 1.95 -25.16 -0.82
CA LEU A 291 2.37 -24.16 -1.80
C LEU A 291 1.38 -23.00 -1.89
N ALA A 292 1.92 -21.79 -1.87
CA ALA A 292 1.26 -20.59 -2.38
C ALA A 292 1.44 -20.53 -3.91
N LEU A 293 0.45 -19.92 -4.59
CA LEU A 293 0.39 -19.74 -6.04
C LEU A 293 0.13 -18.27 -6.40
#